data_AF-A0A2V8Y1V4-F1
#
_entry.id   AF-A0A2V8Y1V4-F1
#
_cell.length_a   1.000
_cell.length_b   1.000
_cell.length_c   1.000
_cell.angle_alpha   90.00
_cell.angle_beta   90.00
_cell.angle_gamma   90.00
#
_symmetry.space_group_name_H-M   'P 1'
#
loop_
_entity.id
_entity.type
_entity.pdbx_description
1 polymer ?
#
loop_
_entity_poly.entity_id
_entity_poly.type
_entity_poly.pdbx_seq_one_letter_code
_entity_poly.pdbx_strand_id
1 'polypeptide(L)'
;MKSRKMARDLAGIILVAAGFWLAFSKTYQEKTYLLPAGGCRMEITIFDKRGAAPQGTVVLFPGLAANKTVMAFLAGGFAEQNLRVFVPDLPGHGHSPGPFSPQRAEDCSAALLSALIARGMANPDRTIVAGHSMGAAIALRVAARVPVAGAVVISPAPMRAAHGVRPEMLLYPDPGPMPQRFVVIGGSLEPKPMRANAADLVASQKDDAAQYMVIPGATHASLLFDRAAVRAFQNWTAKTLQLSSTPGMPSLRQLYGALAGFAGLLLLANPFLREITEKKQGAEKQGETANSVSWPRMLLEFAAASILVVILLRFWNPLRALRLFEGDYLASFLLLLGIALFPLHWKSLRQQFSLWKAGLLGALFGALILFLLFGAWLELSIYEAWLTPAKWARFPFLFLAVLPYHIAEEICLGPAACTTPPRRFLAGLSLRAVAWIALAFGLFCLHSGEILMVLLLPYFVLLHILQRRGMDLVRQQTASAAAAAVFGAILLSGFCLVIFPVT
;
A
#
# COMPACT_ATOMS: atom_id res chain seq x y z
N MET A 1 -18.14 -20.48 -27.81
CA MET A 1 -16.94 -19.78 -27.27
C MET A 1 -16.87 -18.28 -27.63
N LYS A 2 -17.18 -17.84 -28.86
CA LYS A 2 -17.10 -16.43 -29.29
C LYS A 2 -18.07 -15.49 -28.53
N SER A 3 -19.33 -15.89 -28.37
CA SER A 3 -20.34 -15.15 -27.60
C SER A 3 -19.96 -14.95 -26.12
N ARG A 4 -19.39 -15.97 -25.45
CA ARG A 4 -18.91 -15.86 -24.05
C ARG A 4 -17.73 -14.88 -23.88
N LYS A 5 -16.85 -14.77 -24.88
CA LYS A 5 -15.74 -13.78 -24.86
C LYS A 5 -16.30 -12.37 -24.99
N MET A 6 -17.16 -12.14 -25.99
CA MET A 6 -17.80 -10.85 -26.23
C MET A 6 -18.62 -10.38 -25.01
N ALA A 7 -19.35 -11.28 -24.35
CA ALA A 7 -20.09 -10.95 -23.13
C ALA A 7 -19.17 -10.51 -21.97
N ARG A 8 -18.03 -11.18 -21.78
CA ARG A 8 -17.05 -10.82 -20.75
C ARG A 8 -16.41 -9.46 -21.02
N ASP A 9 -16.03 -9.20 -22.27
CA ASP A 9 -15.34 -7.97 -22.63
C ASP A 9 -16.31 -6.77 -22.52
N LEU A 10 -17.58 -6.95 -22.92
CA LEU A 10 -18.65 -5.97 -22.70
C LEU A 10 -18.89 -5.71 -21.20
N ALA A 11 -18.93 -6.75 -20.37
CA ALA A 11 -19.05 -6.61 -18.93
C ALA A 11 -17.89 -5.81 -18.33
N GLY A 12 -16.66 -6.03 -18.81
CA GLY A 12 -15.49 -5.25 -18.41
C GLY A 12 -15.65 -3.77 -18.69
N ILE A 13 -16.08 -3.41 -19.91
CA ILE A 13 -16.32 -2.01 -20.31
C ILE A 13 -17.42 -1.36 -19.45
N ILE A 14 -18.54 -2.07 -19.23
CA ILE A 14 -19.65 -1.57 -18.41
C ILE A 14 -19.19 -1.33 -16.97
N LEU A 15 -18.40 -2.23 -16.39
CA LEU A 15 -17.87 -2.08 -15.03
C LEU A 15 -16.92 -0.87 -14.90
N VAL A 16 -16.07 -0.63 -15.89
CA VAL A 16 -15.21 0.57 -15.90
C VAL A 16 -16.05 1.83 -16.03
N ALA A 17 -17.04 1.87 -16.93
CA ALA A 17 -17.91 3.02 -17.11
C ALA A 17 -18.75 3.34 -15.85
N ALA A 18 -19.36 2.31 -15.26
CA ALA A 18 -20.09 2.43 -13.99
C ALA A 18 -19.17 2.85 -12.85
N GLY A 19 -17.97 2.27 -12.78
CA GLY A 19 -16.94 2.65 -11.81
C GLY A 19 -16.56 4.11 -11.92
N PHE A 20 -16.42 4.62 -13.15
CA PHE A 20 -16.00 5.99 -13.44
C PHE A 20 -17.07 6.97 -12.99
N TRP A 21 -18.33 6.69 -13.34
CA TRP A 21 -19.48 7.48 -12.92
C TRP A 21 -19.59 7.60 -11.39
N LEU A 22 -19.36 6.49 -10.67
CA LEU A 22 -19.40 6.46 -9.21
C LEU A 22 -18.21 7.21 -8.57
N ALA A 23 -17.00 7.07 -9.12
CA ALA A 23 -15.80 7.70 -8.60
C ALA A 23 -15.77 9.23 -8.84
N PHE A 24 -16.30 9.68 -9.98
CA PHE A 24 -16.24 11.10 -10.38
C PHE A 24 -17.19 12.01 -9.58
N SER A 25 -18.21 11.44 -8.92
CA SER A 25 -19.21 12.21 -8.18
C SER A 25 -18.66 12.71 -6.83
N LYS A 26 -17.91 13.82 -6.85
CA LYS A 26 -17.39 14.45 -5.62
C LYS A 26 -18.51 15.12 -4.83
N THR A 27 -18.69 14.66 -3.59
CA THR A 27 -19.71 15.17 -2.66
C THR A 27 -19.28 16.48 -2.00
N TYR A 28 -17.97 16.67 -1.81
CA TYR A 28 -17.38 17.82 -1.12
C TYR A 28 -16.77 18.82 -2.10
N GLN A 29 -16.51 20.05 -1.64
CA GLN A 29 -15.60 20.95 -2.34
C GLN A 29 -14.18 20.61 -1.90
N GLU A 30 -13.40 20.12 -2.85
CA GLU A 30 -12.02 19.72 -2.64
C GLU A 30 -11.09 20.71 -3.35
N LYS A 31 -10.11 21.24 -2.62
CA LYS A 31 -9.07 22.10 -3.18
C LYS A 31 -7.71 21.64 -2.71
N THR A 32 -6.80 21.44 -3.65
CA THR A 32 -5.44 20.95 -3.38
C THR A 32 -4.44 22.08 -3.45
N TYR A 33 -3.54 22.15 -2.47
CA TYR A 33 -2.50 23.17 -2.36
C TYR A 33 -1.17 22.55 -1.95
N LEU A 34 -0.07 23.09 -2.46
CA LEU A 34 1.25 22.83 -1.92
C LEU A 34 1.58 23.86 -0.85
N LEU A 35 1.63 23.44 0.41
CA LEU A 35 1.80 24.36 1.54
C LEU A 35 3.21 24.22 2.16
N PRO A 36 4.02 25.29 2.14
CA PRO A 36 5.28 25.33 2.87
C PRO A 36 5.04 25.63 4.36
N ALA A 37 5.60 24.79 5.23
CA ALA A 37 5.58 24.96 6.69
C ALA A 37 6.79 24.25 7.32
N GLY A 38 7.57 24.95 8.17
CA GLY A 38 8.68 24.36 8.94
C GLY A 38 9.76 23.66 8.10
N GLY A 39 10.10 24.18 6.91
CA GLY A 39 11.06 23.51 6.00
C GLY A 39 10.49 22.29 5.29
N CYS A 40 9.19 22.03 5.43
CA CYS A 40 8.45 21.00 4.71
C CYS A 40 7.59 21.64 3.63
N ARG A 41 7.38 20.91 2.53
CA ARG A 41 6.43 21.25 1.48
C ARG A 41 5.49 20.07 1.36
N MET A 42 4.27 20.20 1.90
CA MET A 42 3.30 19.13 1.86
C MET A 42 2.16 19.51 0.92
N GLU A 43 1.77 18.59 0.04
CA GLU A 43 0.54 18.75 -0.71
C GLU A 43 -0.65 18.40 0.20
N ILE A 44 -1.68 19.24 0.20
CA ILE A 44 -2.80 19.17 1.12
C ILE A 44 -4.09 19.32 0.33
N THR A 45 -5.04 18.43 0.57
CA THR A 45 -6.41 18.59 0.09
C THR A 45 -7.27 19.13 1.24
N ILE A 46 -8.00 20.21 0.97
CA ILE A 46 -8.99 20.78 1.86
C ILE A 46 -10.37 20.25 1.45
N PHE A 47 -11.10 19.66 2.40
CA PHE A 47 -12.48 19.21 2.21
C PHE A 47 -13.43 20.15 2.95
N ASP A 48 -14.32 20.79 2.20
CA ASP A 48 -15.41 21.60 2.71
C ASP A 48 -16.77 21.03 2.30
N LYS A 49 -17.75 21.09 3.22
CA LYS A 49 -19.15 20.83 2.88
C LYS A 49 -19.73 22.01 2.11
N ARG A 50 -20.50 21.71 1.06
CA ARG A 50 -21.13 22.74 0.21
C ARG A 50 -22.21 23.50 1.00
N GLY A 51 -22.26 24.82 0.81
CA GLY A 51 -23.41 25.65 1.22
C GLY A 51 -23.40 26.12 2.68
N ALA A 52 -22.32 25.91 3.44
CA ALA A 52 -22.19 26.45 4.80
C ALA A 52 -20.74 26.87 5.08
N ALA A 53 -20.57 27.94 5.87
CA ALA A 53 -19.25 28.34 6.35
C ALA A 53 -18.78 27.34 7.42
N PRO A 54 -17.50 26.89 7.40
CA PRO A 54 -17.01 25.94 8.39
C PRO A 54 -17.09 26.50 9.82
N GLN A 55 -17.54 25.68 10.77
CA GLN A 55 -17.65 26.05 12.18
C GLN A 55 -16.45 25.62 13.04
N GLY A 56 -15.45 25.00 12.42
CA GLY A 56 -14.24 24.48 13.05
C GLY A 56 -13.36 23.77 12.02
N THR A 57 -12.24 23.24 12.49
CA THR A 57 -11.20 22.68 11.64
C THR A 57 -10.79 21.29 12.09
N VAL A 58 -10.40 20.45 11.14
CA VAL A 58 -9.73 19.17 11.40
C VAL A 58 -8.44 19.11 10.59
N VAL A 59 -7.35 18.66 11.20
CA VAL A 59 -6.15 18.25 10.46
C VAL A 59 -6.02 16.74 10.58
N LEU A 60 -6.19 16.02 9.47
CA LEU A 60 -6.29 14.56 9.43
C LEU A 60 -5.05 13.94 8.78
N PHE A 61 -4.22 13.25 9.55
CA PHE A 61 -2.97 12.68 9.09
C PHE A 61 -3.11 11.22 8.59
N PRO A 62 -2.58 10.88 7.40
CA PRO A 62 -2.60 9.51 6.88
C PRO A 62 -1.59 8.59 7.60
N GLY A 63 -1.81 7.28 7.46
CA GLY A 63 -0.89 6.25 7.93
C GLY A 63 0.35 6.06 7.05
N LEU A 64 1.24 5.14 7.46
CA LEU A 64 2.41 4.75 6.67
C LEU A 64 1.94 4.05 5.38
N ALA A 65 2.57 4.38 4.25
CA ALA A 65 2.14 3.90 2.92
C ALA A 65 0.69 4.28 2.54
N ALA A 66 0.11 5.30 3.18
CA ALA A 66 -1.16 5.92 2.79
C ALA A 66 -0.93 7.35 2.27
N ASN A 67 -2.00 7.97 1.75
CA ASN A 67 -1.99 9.34 1.21
C ASN A 67 -3.32 10.05 1.49
N LYS A 68 -3.44 11.31 1.09
CA LYS A 68 -4.64 12.10 1.34
C LYS A 68 -5.91 11.56 0.67
N THR A 69 -5.77 10.89 -0.48
CA THR A 69 -6.91 10.35 -1.25
C THR A 69 -7.57 9.17 -0.51
N VAL A 70 -6.80 8.25 0.06
CA VAL A 70 -7.38 7.10 0.79
C VAL A 70 -8.07 7.52 2.09
N MET A 71 -7.74 8.71 2.61
CA MET A 71 -8.36 9.30 3.81
C MET A 71 -9.69 10.02 3.53
N ALA A 72 -10.10 10.16 2.26
CA ALA A 72 -11.24 10.98 1.86
C ALA A 72 -12.57 10.58 2.53
N PHE A 73 -12.79 9.30 2.81
CA PHE A 73 -14.00 8.86 3.51
C PHE A 73 -14.06 9.34 4.96
N LEU A 74 -12.95 9.25 5.70
CA LEU A 74 -12.85 9.80 7.05
C LEU A 74 -12.95 11.32 7.05
N ALA A 75 -12.29 12.00 6.08
CA ALA A 75 -12.40 13.44 5.90
C ALA A 75 -13.85 13.87 5.65
N GLY A 76 -14.58 13.14 4.80
CA GLY A 76 -16.00 13.36 4.56
C GLY A 76 -16.84 13.25 5.83
N GLY A 77 -16.52 12.31 6.73
CA GLY A 77 -17.21 12.17 8.02
C GLY A 77 -17.08 13.41 8.91
N PHE A 78 -15.90 14.05 8.95
CA PHE A 78 -15.73 15.33 9.64
C PHE A 78 -16.39 16.50 8.89
N ALA A 79 -16.29 16.52 7.56
CA ALA A 79 -16.94 17.53 6.73
C ALA A 79 -18.47 17.51 6.88
N GLU A 80 -19.08 16.34 7.10
CA GLU A 80 -20.51 16.22 7.41
C GLU A 80 -20.93 16.95 8.69
N GLN A 81 -19.99 17.22 9.61
CA GLN A 81 -20.18 18.06 10.79
C GLN A 81 -19.93 19.55 10.51
N ASN A 82 -19.86 19.96 9.24
CA ASN A 82 -19.52 21.32 8.80
C ASN A 82 -18.15 21.80 9.31
N LEU A 83 -17.20 20.88 9.44
CA LEU A 83 -15.80 21.19 9.75
C LEU A 83 -15.00 21.24 8.45
N ARG A 84 -14.05 22.17 8.37
CA ARG A 84 -13.06 22.20 7.28
C ARG A 84 -11.96 21.19 7.59
N VAL A 85 -11.69 20.27 6.67
CA VAL A 85 -10.71 19.20 6.90
C VAL A 85 -9.48 19.41 6.01
N PHE A 86 -8.30 19.50 6.62
CA PHE A 86 -7.02 19.52 5.94
C PHE A 86 -6.40 18.12 5.98
N VAL A 87 -6.14 17.53 4.83
CA VAL A 87 -5.52 16.21 4.70
C VAL A 87 -4.21 16.35 3.91
N PRO A 88 -3.04 16.27 4.56
CA PRO A 88 -1.76 16.33 3.87
C PRO A 88 -1.34 14.95 3.34
N ASP A 89 -0.55 14.94 2.27
CA ASP A 89 0.42 13.88 2.07
C ASP A 89 1.63 14.14 2.94
N LEU A 90 2.02 13.15 3.74
CA LEU A 90 3.23 13.25 4.57
C LEU A 90 4.50 13.25 3.69
N PRO A 91 5.65 13.73 4.20
CA PRO A 91 6.90 13.72 3.44
C PRO A 91 7.19 12.34 2.82
N GLY A 92 7.58 12.34 1.54
CA GLY A 92 7.87 11.13 0.77
C GLY A 92 6.68 10.26 0.40
N HIS A 93 5.44 10.62 0.80
CA HIS A 93 4.20 9.94 0.44
C HIS A 93 3.43 10.73 -0.63
N GLY A 94 2.55 10.03 -1.35
CA GLY A 94 1.70 10.66 -2.37
C GLY A 94 2.49 11.56 -3.31
N HIS A 95 2.03 12.80 -3.44
CA HIS A 95 2.69 13.84 -4.24
C HIS A 95 3.59 14.78 -3.42
N SER A 96 3.68 14.59 -2.10
CA SER A 96 4.62 15.34 -1.26
C SER A 96 6.07 14.91 -1.52
N PRO A 97 7.00 15.86 -1.70
CA PRO A 97 8.42 15.55 -1.83
C PRO A 97 8.98 14.85 -0.58
N GLY A 98 10.02 14.06 -0.78
CA GLY A 98 10.81 13.46 0.30
C GLY A 98 11.74 14.47 1.01
N PRO A 99 12.59 13.99 1.93
CA PRO A 99 12.66 12.61 2.40
C PRO A 99 11.60 12.30 3.48
N PHE A 100 11.19 11.04 3.59
CA PHE A 100 10.43 10.49 4.70
C PHE A 100 11.34 10.03 5.83
N SER A 101 10.97 10.36 7.06
CA SER A 101 11.29 9.59 8.27
C SER A 101 10.14 9.80 9.25
N PRO A 102 9.93 8.90 10.23
CA PRO A 102 8.89 9.10 11.24
C PRO A 102 9.02 10.47 11.94
N GLN A 103 10.22 10.82 12.39
CA GLN A 103 10.48 12.10 13.05
C GLN A 103 10.15 13.29 12.14
N ARG A 104 10.61 13.28 10.88
CA ARG A 104 10.30 14.37 9.93
C ARG A 104 8.81 14.47 9.63
N ALA A 105 8.10 13.35 9.54
CA ALA A 105 6.65 13.37 9.35
C ALA A 105 5.94 14.02 10.55
N GLU A 106 6.35 13.71 11.78
CA GLU A 106 5.85 14.36 13.00
C GLU A 106 6.14 15.87 13.00
N ASP A 107 7.39 16.27 12.74
CA ASP A 107 7.82 17.67 12.75
C ASP A 107 7.08 18.50 11.69
N CYS A 108 6.94 17.97 10.47
CA CYS A 108 6.19 18.61 9.39
C CYS A 108 4.69 18.75 9.74
N SER A 109 4.13 17.76 10.44
CA SER A 109 2.73 17.76 10.85
C SER A 109 2.46 18.81 11.94
N ALA A 110 3.37 18.93 12.92
CA ALA A 110 3.34 19.99 13.90
C ALA A 110 3.47 21.38 13.25
N ALA A 111 4.45 21.54 12.35
CA ALA A 111 4.68 22.80 11.65
C ALA A 111 3.48 23.21 10.77
N LEU A 112 2.83 22.24 10.11
CA LEU A 112 1.60 22.48 9.36
C LEU A 112 0.51 23.05 10.26
N LEU A 113 0.19 22.37 11.36
CA LEU A 113 -0.86 22.81 12.27
C LEU A 113 -0.56 24.21 12.85
N SER A 114 0.68 24.44 13.31
CA SER A 114 1.11 25.77 13.78
C SER A 114 0.97 26.84 12.69
N ALA A 115 1.30 26.54 11.44
CA ALA A 115 1.15 27.46 10.32
C ALA A 115 -0.33 27.74 9.99
N LEU A 116 -1.22 26.75 10.11
CA LEU A 116 -2.66 26.95 9.94
C LEU A 116 -3.22 27.89 11.03
N ILE A 117 -2.81 27.68 12.28
CA ILE A 117 -3.21 28.54 13.41
C ILE A 117 -2.68 29.97 13.22
N ALA A 118 -1.38 30.13 12.93
CA ALA A 118 -0.76 31.44 12.75
C ALA A 118 -1.35 32.24 11.58
N ARG A 119 -1.88 31.57 10.55
CA ARG A 119 -2.55 32.19 9.40
C ARG A 119 -4.05 32.40 9.61
N GLY A 120 -4.58 32.12 10.81
CA GLY A 120 -6.00 32.25 11.11
C GLY A 120 -6.90 31.24 10.36
N MET A 121 -6.32 30.18 9.80
CA MET A 121 -7.06 29.13 9.09
C MET A 121 -7.55 28.01 10.02
N ALA A 122 -7.04 27.98 11.25
CA ALA A 122 -7.46 27.08 12.31
C ALA A 122 -7.53 27.85 13.63
N ASN A 123 -8.63 27.71 14.37
CA ASN A 123 -8.76 28.24 15.73
C ASN A 123 -8.48 27.09 16.71
N PRO A 124 -7.49 27.20 17.62
CA PRO A 124 -7.16 26.17 18.62
C PRO A 124 -8.39 25.57 19.32
N ASP A 125 -9.29 26.40 19.83
CA ASP A 125 -10.48 25.98 20.59
C ASP A 125 -11.56 25.30 19.73
N ARG A 126 -11.39 25.36 18.40
CA ARG A 126 -12.29 24.78 17.40
C ARG A 126 -11.57 23.83 16.44
N THR A 127 -10.39 23.35 16.81
CA THR A 127 -9.57 22.47 15.98
C THR A 127 -9.44 21.08 16.58
N ILE A 128 -9.68 20.05 15.78
CA ILE A 128 -9.37 18.66 16.09
C ILE A 128 -8.15 18.23 15.28
N VAL A 129 -7.25 17.48 15.90
CA VAL A 129 -6.20 16.75 15.18
C VAL A 129 -6.61 15.30 15.12
N ALA A 130 -6.58 14.72 13.93
CA ALA A 130 -7.00 13.34 13.72
C ALA A 130 -5.95 12.58 12.93
N GLY A 131 -5.99 11.25 13.01
CA GLY A 131 -5.15 10.44 12.14
C GLY A 131 -5.48 8.96 12.17
N HIS A 132 -4.89 8.22 11.25
CA HIS A 132 -4.97 6.76 11.17
C HIS A 132 -3.58 6.13 11.27
N SER A 133 -3.43 5.03 12.02
CA SER A 133 -2.16 4.28 12.11
C SER A 133 -0.98 5.17 12.55
N MET A 134 0.07 5.28 11.72
CA MET A 134 1.17 6.23 11.95
C MET A 134 0.67 7.67 12.13
N GLY A 135 -0.33 8.10 11.34
CA GLY A 135 -0.95 9.42 11.45
C GLY A 135 -1.70 9.62 12.76
N ALA A 136 -2.25 8.56 13.36
CA ALA A 136 -2.86 8.62 14.69
C ALA A 136 -1.82 8.80 15.80
N ALA A 137 -0.66 8.16 15.70
CA ALA A 137 0.48 8.40 16.59
C ALA A 137 0.98 9.86 16.47
N ILE A 138 1.13 10.36 15.24
CA ILE A 138 1.46 11.76 14.96
C ILE A 138 0.42 12.70 15.58
N ALA A 139 -0.88 12.44 15.35
CA ALA A 139 -1.97 13.26 15.85
C ALA A 139 -1.94 13.41 17.38
N LEU A 140 -1.70 12.30 18.10
CA LEU A 140 -1.58 12.31 19.55
C LEU A 140 -0.41 13.19 20.03
N ARG A 141 0.77 12.97 19.45
CA ARG A 141 2.01 13.65 19.83
C ARG A 141 2.00 15.14 19.46
N VAL A 142 1.39 15.49 18.32
CA VAL A 142 1.22 16.88 17.88
C VAL A 142 0.21 17.62 18.76
N ALA A 143 -0.94 17.01 19.08
CA ALA A 143 -1.97 17.62 19.92
C ALA A 143 -1.49 17.89 21.36
N ALA A 144 -0.46 17.19 21.82
CA ALA A 144 0.17 17.43 23.12
C ALA A 144 1.10 18.67 23.13
N ARG A 145 1.54 19.15 21.96
CA ARG A 145 2.51 20.26 21.83
C ARG A 145 1.92 21.51 21.20
N VAL A 146 0.88 21.35 20.38
CA VAL A 146 0.20 22.45 19.68
C VAL A 146 -1.22 22.59 20.22
N PRO A 147 -1.64 23.78 20.70
CA PRO A 147 -2.97 23.97 21.28
C PRO A 147 -4.10 23.61 20.31
N VAL A 148 -4.96 22.68 20.72
CA VAL A 148 -6.14 22.21 19.98
C VAL A 148 -7.24 21.74 20.95
N ALA A 149 -8.47 21.66 20.48
CA ALA A 149 -9.62 21.24 21.28
C ALA A 149 -9.61 19.73 21.62
N GLY A 150 -8.89 18.92 20.84
CA GLY A 150 -8.61 17.53 21.17
C GLY A 150 -8.13 16.69 19.98
N ALA A 151 -7.91 15.40 20.23
CA ALA A 151 -7.40 14.45 19.24
C ALA A 151 -8.32 13.24 18.99
N VAL A 152 -8.49 12.86 17.72
CA VAL A 152 -9.15 11.61 17.31
C VAL A 152 -8.12 10.67 16.71
N VAL A 153 -7.74 9.63 17.45
CA VAL A 153 -6.67 8.71 17.03
C VAL A 153 -7.26 7.36 16.65
N ILE A 154 -7.36 7.13 15.34
CA ILE A 154 -7.98 5.93 14.77
C ILE A 154 -6.89 4.88 14.58
N SER A 155 -6.98 3.79 15.33
CA SER A 155 -6.08 2.65 15.23
C SER A 155 -4.60 3.08 15.28
N PRO A 156 -4.14 3.68 16.40
CA PRO A 156 -2.80 4.21 16.49
C PRO A 156 -1.73 3.14 16.27
N ALA A 157 -0.68 3.51 15.54
CA ALA A 157 0.54 2.70 15.50
C ALA A 157 1.08 2.51 16.93
N PRO A 158 1.62 1.33 17.29
CA PRO A 158 2.18 1.11 18.61
C PRO A 158 3.28 2.13 18.94
N MET A 159 3.28 2.61 20.18
CA MET A 159 4.23 3.60 20.70
C MET A 159 4.91 3.14 21.99
N ARG A 160 4.79 1.86 22.32
CA ARG A 160 5.42 1.23 23.49
C ARG A 160 5.90 -0.16 23.11
N ALA A 161 7.10 -0.53 23.56
CA ALA A 161 7.63 -1.89 23.44
C ALA A 161 6.96 -2.80 24.49
N ALA A 162 5.68 -3.10 24.28
CA ALA A 162 4.82 -3.84 25.18
C ALA A 162 3.89 -4.78 24.41
N HIS A 163 3.28 -5.75 25.10
CA HIS A 163 2.30 -6.68 24.54
C HIS A 163 2.80 -7.49 23.33
N GLY A 164 4.12 -7.72 23.26
CA GLY A 164 4.76 -8.43 22.15
C GLY A 164 5.24 -7.53 21.00
N VAL A 165 5.01 -6.21 21.07
CA VAL A 165 5.66 -5.23 20.18
C VAL A 165 7.09 -4.98 20.67
N ARG A 166 8.05 -5.03 19.75
CA ARG A 166 9.48 -4.81 20.05
C ARG A 166 9.93 -3.41 19.63
N PRO A 167 11.02 -2.86 20.20
CA PRO A 167 11.50 -1.52 19.88
C PRO A 167 11.73 -1.27 18.39
N GLU A 168 12.23 -2.27 17.65
CA GLU A 168 12.54 -2.16 16.23
C GLU A 168 11.30 -2.06 15.34
N MET A 169 10.12 -2.43 15.88
CA MET A 169 8.84 -2.33 15.18
C MET A 169 8.14 -0.98 15.43
N LEU A 170 8.70 -0.13 16.30
CA LEU A 170 8.11 1.14 16.67
C LEU A 170 8.56 2.23 15.70
N LEU A 171 7.58 2.91 15.09
CA LEU A 171 7.83 4.16 14.36
C LEU A 171 8.14 5.32 15.34
N TYR A 172 7.55 5.25 16.54
CA TYR A 172 7.78 6.19 17.64
C TYR A 172 7.98 5.39 18.93
N PRO A 173 9.11 5.57 19.64
CA PRO A 173 9.47 4.72 20.79
C PRO A 173 8.64 4.99 22.05
N ASP A 174 7.99 6.15 22.12
CA ASP A 174 7.13 6.58 23.21
C ASP A 174 5.93 7.38 22.66
N PRO A 175 4.80 7.42 23.39
CA PRO A 175 3.66 8.23 22.97
C PRO A 175 3.78 9.71 23.38
N GLY A 176 4.83 10.09 24.10
CA GLY A 176 5.04 11.43 24.64
C GLY A 176 4.03 11.82 25.73
N PRO A 177 3.95 13.12 26.06
CA PRO A 177 2.87 13.68 26.86
C PRO A 177 1.53 13.46 26.16
N MET A 178 0.48 13.17 26.94
CA MET A 178 -0.87 13.01 26.38
C MET A 178 -1.54 14.38 26.21
N PRO A 179 -2.32 14.61 25.13
CA PRO A 179 -3.13 15.81 25.00
C PRO A 179 -4.24 15.84 26.05
N GLN A 180 -4.78 17.04 26.32
CA GLN A 180 -5.81 17.24 27.33
C GLN A 180 -7.11 16.46 27.06
N ARG A 181 -7.44 16.22 25.79
CA ARG A 181 -8.65 15.48 25.41
C ARG A 181 -8.42 14.67 24.16
N PHE A 182 -8.71 13.36 24.20
CA PHE A 182 -8.59 12.51 23.02
C PHE A 182 -9.50 11.28 23.06
N VAL A 183 -9.74 10.70 21.89
CA VAL A 183 -10.40 9.40 21.75
C VAL A 183 -9.55 8.47 20.90
N VAL A 184 -9.37 7.25 21.39
CA VAL A 184 -8.77 6.14 20.67
C VAL A 184 -9.89 5.30 20.07
N ILE A 185 -9.86 5.06 18.76
CA ILE A 185 -10.84 4.23 18.05
C ILE A 185 -10.11 3.03 17.44
N GLY A 186 -10.29 1.84 18.02
CA GLY A 186 -9.69 0.59 17.54
C GLY A 186 -10.70 -0.33 16.86
N GLY A 187 -10.22 -1.31 16.10
CA GLY A 187 -11.06 -2.36 15.48
C GLY A 187 -10.98 -3.67 16.27
N SER A 188 -12.08 -4.40 16.39
CA SER A 188 -12.08 -5.65 17.19
C SER A 188 -11.24 -6.78 16.58
N LEU A 189 -10.99 -6.75 15.27
CA LEU A 189 -10.22 -7.76 14.53
C LEU A 189 -8.75 -7.36 14.34
N GLU A 190 -8.29 -6.31 15.01
CA GLU A 190 -6.87 -5.94 15.00
C GLU A 190 -6.02 -6.93 15.82
N PRO A 191 -4.72 -7.07 15.48
CA PRO A 191 -3.80 -7.89 16.25
C PRO A 191 -3.83 -7.53 17.73
N LYS A 192 -3.83 -8.55 18.61
CA LYS A 192 -3.86 -8.36 20.07
C LYS A 192 -2.79 -7.35 20.57
N PRO A 193 -1.52 -7.40 20.10
CA PRO A 193 -0.51 -6.43 20.51
C PRO A 193 -0.91 -4.98 20.22
N MET A 194 -1.50 -4.71 19.05
CA MET A 194 -1.93 -3.36 18.67
C MET A 194 -3.08 -2.87 19.54
N ARG A 195 -4.10 -3.71 19.76
CA ARG A 195 -5.26 -3.34 20.61
C ARG A 195 -4.87 -3.08 22.06
N ALA A 196 -3.92 -3.85 22.59
CA ALA A 196 -3.42 -3.65 23.94
C ALA A 196 -2.57 -2.38 24.05
N ASN A 197 -1.70 -2.10 23.07
CA ASN A 197 -0.95 -0.85 23.00
C ASN A 197 -1.87 0.38 22.91
N ALA A 198 -2.97 0.29 22.16
CA ALA A 198 -3.98 1.34 22.06
C ALA A 198 -4.73 1.55 23.38
N ALA A 199 -5.11 0.47 24.08
CA ALA A 199 -5.76 0.55 25.39
C ALA A 199 -4.86 1.21 26.46
N ASP A 200 -3.55 0.92 26.42
CA ASP A 200 -2.55 1.49 27.31
C ASP A 200 -2.42 3.03 27.23
N LEU A 201 -2.85 3.64 26.11
CA LEU A 201 -2.83 5.09 25.94
C LEU A 201 -3.86 5.78 26.85
N VAL A 202 -5.01 5.13 27.08
CA VAL A 202 -6.08 5.67 27.94
C VAL A 202 -6.00 5.17 29.37
N ALA A 203 -5.33 4.04 29.62
CA ALA A 203 -5.33 3.37 30.93
C ALA A 203 -4.76 4.23 32.08
N SER A 204 -3.91 5.20 31.79
CA SER A 204 -3.31 6.10 32.78
C SER A 204 -4.16 7.35 33.09
N GLN A 205 -5.26 7.57 32.35
CA GLN A 205 -6.13 8.73 32.48
C GLN A 205 -7.33 8.38 33.35
N LYS A 206 -7.57 9.16 34.41
CA LYS A 206 -8.63 8.90 35.38
C LYS A 206 -9.94 9.64 35.07
N ASP A 207 -9.92 10.55 34.10
CA ASP A 207 -11.04 11.44 33.77
C ASP A 207 -11.61 11.14 32.36
N ASP A 208 -12.84 11.62 32.09
CA ASP A 208 -13.54 11.52 30.79
C ASP A 208 -12.80 12.18 29.60
N ALA A 209 -11.64 12.77 29.85
CA ALA A 209 -10.72 13.38 28.91
C ALA A 209 -10.18 12.39 27.86
N ALA A 210 -10.04 11.11 28.21
CA ALA A 210 -9.52 10.07 27.33
C ALA A 210 -10.53 8.92 27.20
N GLN A 211 -10.90 8.55 25.97
CA GLN A 211 -11.87 7.48 25.72
C GLN A 211 -11.28 6.43 24.79
N TYR A 212 -11.60 5.16 25.01
CA TYR A 212 -11.27 4.08 24.09
C TYR A 212 -12.54 3.40 23.59
N MET A 213 -12.71 3.40 22.28
CA MET A 213 -13.86 2.83 21.58
C MET A 213 -13.39 1.71 20.66
N VAL A 214 -14.12 0.59 20.65
CA VAL A 214 -13.82 -0.55 19.80
C VAL A 214 -14.95 -0.74 18.79
N ILE A 215 -14.60 -0.75 17.50
CA ILE A 215 -15.54 -0.97 16.41
C ILE A 215 -15.63 -2.48 16.11
N PRO A 216 -16.81 -3.11 16.28
CA PRO A 216 -16.99 -4.55 16.04
C PRO A 216 -16.78 -4.91 14.57
N GLY A 217 -16.07 -6.00 14.31
CA GLY A 217 -15.83 -6.52 12.96
C GLY A 217 -14.80 -5.73 12.13
N ALA A 218 -14.28 -4.61 12.65
CA ALA A 218 -13.32 -3.79 11.92
C ALA A 218 -11.88 -4.31 12.09
N THR A 219 -11.12 -4.22 11.00
CA THR A 219 -9.67 -4.45 10.94
C THR A 219 -8.91 -3.14 10.92
N HIS A 220 -7.58 -3.20 10.99
CA HIS A 220 -6.69 -2.04 10.94
C HIS A 220 -6.98 -1.13 9.73
N ALA A 221 -7.12 -1.71 8.53
CA ALA A 221 -7.36 -0.97 7.30
C ALA A 221 -8.85 -0.70 7.02
N SER A 222 -9.77 -1.57 7.47
CA SER A 222 -11.21 -1.36 7.17
C SER A 222 -11.78 -0.14 7.85
N LEU A 223 -11.21 0.29 8.99
CA LEU A 223 -11.60 1.51 9.70
C LEU A 223 -11.59 2.76 8.82
N LEU A 224 -10.75 2.82 7.79
CA LEU A 224 -10.70 3.92 6.82
C LEU A 224 -12.02 4.11 6.05
N PHE A 225 -12.85 3.08 5.97
CA PHE A 225 -14.12 3.06 5.24
C PHE A 225 -15.32 2.66 6.11
N ASP A 226 -15.13 2.61 7.43
CA ASP A 226 -16.12 2.09 8.36
C ASP A 226 -17.08 3.18 8.85
N ARG A 227 -18.38 2.94 8.67
CA ARG A 227 -19.44 3.88 9.07
C ARG A 227 -19.58 4.02 10.59
N ALA A 228 -19.35 2.94 11.34
CA ALA A 228 -19.39 2.99 12.80
C ALA A 228 -18.19 3.74 13.36
N ALA A 229 -17.00 3.62 12.75
CA ALA A 229 -15.86 4.46 13.08
C ALA A 229 -16.14 5.95 12.84
N VAL A 230 -16.76 6.29 11.71
CA VAL A 230 -17.21 7.67 11.42
C VAL A 230 -18.19 8.17 12.46
N ARG A 231 -19.21 7.36 12.79
CA ARG A 231 -20.21 7.76 13.81
C ARG A 231 -19.55 7.96 15.18
N ALA A 232 -18.60 7.11 15.55
CA ALA A 232 -17.88 7.20 16.82
C ALA A 232 -17.12 8.53 16.95
N PHE A 233 -16.29 8.90 15.96
CA PHE A 233 -15.59 10.18 16.04
C PHE A 233 -16.52 11.37 15.88
N GLN A 234 -17.61 11.25 15.12
CA GLN A 234 -18.58 12.34 14.96
C GLN A 234 -19.24 12.66 16.31
N ASN A 235 -19.71 11.63 17.03
CA ASN A 235 -20.32 11.79 18.34
C ASN A 235 -19.34 12.43 19.34
N TRP A 236 -18.09 11.96 19.36
CA TRP A 236 -17.07 12.52 20.23
C TRP A 236 -16.73 13.98 19.86
N THR A 237 -16.55 14.28 18.58
CA THR A 237 -16.23 15.62 18.08
C THR A 237 -17.37 16.61 18.34
N ALA A 238 -18.62 16.17 18.19
CA ALA A 238 -19.79 16.99 18.50
C ALA A 238 -19.83 17.40 19.97
N LYS A 239 -19.53 16.47 20.89
CA LYS A 239 -19.42 16.78 22.33
C LYS A 239 -18.25 17.74 22.59
N THR A 240 -17.08 17.47 22.00
CA THR A 240 -15.86 18.26 22.24
C THR A 240 -15.97 19.70 21.75
N LEU A 241 -16.57 19.92 20.57
CA LEU A 241 -16.72 21.23 19.95
C LEU A 241 -18.11 21.87 20.17
N GLN A 242 -18.97 21.23 20.95
CA GLN A 242 -20.35 21.65 21.23
C GLN A 242 -21.17 21.91 19.95
N LEU A 243 -21.14 20.95 19.02
CA LEU A 243 -21.87 21.02 17.75
C LEU A 243 -23.31 20.53 17.95
N SER A 244 -24.29 21.28 17.45
CA SER A 244 -25.72 21.01 17.72
C SER A 244 -26.43 20.17 16.65
N SER A 245 -25.81 19.96 15.49
CA SER A 245 -26.43 19.26 14.35
C SER A 245 -26.11 17.77 14.31
N THR A 246 -27.09 16.92 14.04
CA THR A 246 -26.86 15.51 13.69
C THR A 246 -26.17 15.43 12.33
N PRO A 247 -24.91 14.96 12.25
CA PRO A 247 -24.20 14.96 10.99
C PRO A 247 -24.65 13.82 10.08
N GLY A 248 -24.58 14.10 8.77
CA GLY A 248 -24.77 13.10 7.73
C GLY A 248 -23.67 12.04 7.72
N MET A 249 -23.75 11.13 6.76
CA MET A 249 -22.72 10.11 6.53
C MET A 249 -22.03 10.34 5.19
N PRO A 250 -20.69 10.17 5.13
CA PRO A 250 -19.96 10.19 3.88
C PRO A 250 -20.40 9.04 2.96
N SER A 251 -20.37 9.32 1.66
CA SER A 251 -20.75 8.38 0.62
C SER A 251 -19.66 7.33 0.38
N LEU A 252 -20.06 6.08 0.15
CA LEU A 252 -19.15 4.99 -0.27
C LEU A 252 -19.04 4.87 -1.80
N ARG A 253 -19.60 5.81 -2.57
CA ARG A 253 -19.61 5.77 -4.04
C ARG A 253 -18.21 5.65 -4.64
N GLN A 254 -17.23 6.41 -4.11
CA GLN A 254 -15.84 6.34 -4.60
C GLN A 254 -15.23 4.95 -4.38
N LEU A 255 -15.45 4.32 -3.22
CA LEU A 255 -14.99 2.96 -2.95
C LEU A 255 -15.63 1.94 -3.90
N TYR A 256 -16.95 1.97 -4.06
CA TYR A 256 -17.62 1.07 -5.00
C TYR A 256 -17.20 1.33 -6.45
N GLY A 257 -16.96 2.59 -6.81
CA GLY A 257 -16.41 2.97 -8.09
C GLY A 257 -15.03 2.36 -8.33
N ALA A 258 -14.12 2.53 -7.37
CA ALA A 258 -12.79 1.95 -7.38
C ALA A 258 -12.83 0.43 -7.60
N LEU A 259 -13.65 -0.29 -6.82
CA LEU A 259 -13.79 -1.75 -6.92
C LEU A 259 -14.38 -2.19 -8.26
N ALA A 260 -15.43 -1.51 -8.74
CA ALA A 260 -16.10 -1.84 -9.99
C ALA A 260 -15.16 -1.71 -11.19
N GLY A 261 -14.49 -0.56 -11.35
CA GLY A 261 -13.60 -0.40 -12.49
C GLY A 261 -12.29 -1.17 -12.36
N PHE A 262 -11.79 -1.44 -11.14
CA PHE A 262 -10.68 -2.37 -10.95
C PHE A 262 -11.04 -3.78 -11.45
N ALA A 263 -12.24 -4.27 -11.09
CA ALA A 263 -12.76 -5.53 -11.61
C ALA A 263 -12.96 -5.50 -13.14
N GLY A 264 -13.46 -4.38 -13.68
CA GLY A 264 -13.59 -4.17 -15.12
C GLY A 264 -12.26 -4.24 -15.87
N LEU A 265 -11.23 -3.55 -15.37
CA LEU A 265 -9.87 -3.58 -15.91
C LEU A 265 -9.28 -5.00 -15.85
N LEU A 266 -9.53 -5.76 -14.78
CA LEU A 266 -9.09 -7.16 -14.69
C LEU A 266 -9.72 -8.05 -15.78
N LEU A 267 -10.99 -7.82 -16.12
CA LEU A 267 -11.65 -8.54 -17.22
C LEU A 267 -11.02 -8.21 -18.58
N LEU A 268 -10.59 -6.96 -18.77
CA LEU A 268 -9.98 -6.46 -20.01
C LEU A 268 -8.48 -6.75 -20.12
N ALA A 269 -7.77 -6.97 -19.01
CA ALA A 269 -6.32 -7.20 -19.02
C ALA A 269 -5.92 -8.48 -19.78
N ASN A 270 -6.69 -9.57 -19.64
CA ASN A 270 -6.39 -10.84 -20.32
C ASN A 270 -6.52 -10.77 -21.85
N PRO A 271 -7.64 -10.30 -22.45
CA PRO A 271 -7.72 -10.15 -23.90
C PRO A 271 -6.65 -9.19 -24.43
N PHE A 272 -6.41 -8.06 -23.75
CA PHE A 272 -5.35 -7.12 -24.10
C PHE A 272 -3.97 -7.79 -24.17
N LEU A 273 -3.58 -8.54 -23.13
CA LEU A 273 -2.29 -9.21 -23.12
C LEU A 273 -2.15 -10.27 -24.22
N ARG A 274 -3.22 -11.00 -24.56
CA ARG A 274 -3.19 -11.99 -25.64
C ARG A 274 -3.02 -11.36 -27.03
N GLU A 275 -3.53 -10.15 -27.21
CA GLU A 275 -3.41 -9.42 -28.46
C GLU A 275 -1.98 -8.88 -28.63
N ILE A 276 -1.39 -8.38 -27.54
CA ILE A 276 -0.07 -7.76 -27.55
C ILE A 276 1.08 -8.78 -27.53
N THR A 277 0.82 -9.97 -26.97
CA THR A 277 1.76 -11.08 -26.97
C THR A 277 1.33 -12.05 -28.06
N GLU A 278 1.83 -11.84 -29.28
CA GLU A 278 1.53 -12.70 -30.42
C GLU A 278 1.84 -14.16 -30.10
N LYS A 279 0.87 -15.04 -30.39
CA LYS A 279 1.07 -16.48 -30.27
C LYS A 279 1.94 -16.95 -31.44
N LYS A 280 3.21 -17.24 -31.21
CA LYS A 280 4.03 -17.92 -32.22
C LYS A 280 3.48 -19.33 -32.46
N GLN A 281 2.77 -19.51 -33.58
CA GLN A 281 2.47 -20.83 -34.13
C GLN A 281 3.80 -21.48 -34.54
N GLY A 282 4.18 -22.60 -33.90
CA GLY A 282 5.36 -23.38 -34.27
C GLY A 282 6.42 -23.60 -33.18
N ALA A 283 6.25 -23.06 -31.96
CA ALA A 283 7.15 -23.38 -30.83
C ALA A 283 6.79 -24.70 -30.11
N GLU A 284 5.84 -25.49 -30.64
CA GLU A 284 5.55 -26.82 -30.13
C GLU A 284 6.51 -27.84 -30.77
N LYS A 285 7.26 -28.52 -29.90
CA LYS A 285 8.15 -29.68 -30.16
C LYS A 285 9.60 -29.36 -30.55
N GLN A 286 10.37 -28.76 -29.64
CA GLN A 286 11.80 -29.09 -29.55
C GLN A 286 12.20 -29.31 -28.08
N GLY A 287 12.30 -30.59 -27.69
CA GLY A 287 13.15 -31.06 -26.59
C GLY A 287 13.05 -30.37 -25.23
N GLU A 288 11.90 -29.80 -24.85
CA GLU A 288 11.76 -29.17 -23.53
C GLU A 288 11.65 -30.24 -22.45
N THR A 289 12.78 -30.54 -21.81
CA THR A 289 12.83 -31.45 -20.67
C THR A 289 12.23 -30.76 -19.45
N ALA A 290 11.30 -31.44 -18.77
CA ALA A 290 10.75 -30.98 -17.50
C ALA A 290 11.88 -30.79 -16.47
N ASN A 291 11.72 -29.85 -15.54
CA ASN A 291 12.67 -29.67 -14.44
C ASN A 291 12.86 -31.01 -13.70
N SER A 292 14.11 -31.46 -13.60
CA SER A 292 14.47 -32.74 -12.97
C SER A 292 14.39 -32.71 -11.44
N VAL A 293 14.14 -31.52 -10.85
CA VAL A 293 14.08 -31.29 -9.40
C VAL A 293 12.65 -31.50 -8.91
N SER A 294 12.48 -32.31 -7.87
CA SER A 294 11.17 -32.51 -7.24
C SER A 294 10.67 -31.24 -6.55
N TRP A 295 9.35 -31.04 -6.53
CA TRP A 295 8.76 -29.83 -5.94
C TRP A 295 9.09 -29.61 -4.46
N PRO A 296 9.11 -30.65 -3.58
CA PRO A 296 9.53 -30.47 -2.19
C PRO A 296 10.98 -29.98 -2.06
N ARG A 297 11.87 -30.48 -2.91
CA ARG A 297 13.26 -30.02 -2.95
C ARG A 297 13.35 -28.55 -3.40
N MET A 298 12.55 -28.15 -4.38
CA MET A 298 12.47 -26.76 -4.83
C MET A 298 12.04 -25.81 -3.69
N LEU A 299 11.01 -26.18 -2.92
CA LEU A 299 10.57 -25.39 -1.77
C LEU A 299 11.66 -25.28 -0.69
N LEU A 300 12.41 -26.36 -0.45
CA LEU A 300 13.51 -26.37 0.51
C LEU A 300 14.69 -25.50 0.04
N GLU A 301 15.06 -25.55 -1.24
CA GLU A 301 16.07 -24.68 -1.85
C GLU A 301 15.68 -23.20 -1.71
N PHE A 302 14.42 -22.85 -2.01
CA PHE A 302 13.88 -21.49 -1.80
C PHE A 302 13.90 -21.07 -0.34
N ALA A 303 13.48 -21.94 0.58
CA ALA A 303 13.45 -21.64 2.00
C ALA A 303 14.86 -21.39 2.55
N ALA A 304 15.82 -22.27 2.23
CA ALA A 304 17.20 -22.14 2.65
C ALA A 304 17.85 -20.87 2.09
N ALA A 305 17.68 -20.59 0.80
CA ALA A 305 18.21 -19.38 0.17
C ALA A 305 17.56 -18.12 0.78
N SER A 306 16.24 -18.12 1.00
CA SER A 306 15.53 -16.97 1.57
C SER A 306 15.99 -16.67 3.00
N ILE A 307 16.14 -17.71 3.85
CA ILE A 307 16.64 -17.55 5.22
C ILE A 307 18.07 -17.01 5.22
N LEU A 308 18.95 -17.54 4.37
CA LEU A 308 20.33 -17.06 4.24
C LEU A 308 20.37 -15.59 3.84
N VAL A 309 19.54 -15.17 2.89
CA VAL A 309 19.46 -13.77 2.44
C VAL A 309 18.96 -12.86 3.56
N VAL A 310 17.93 -13.26 4.30
CA VAL A 310 17.43 -12.47 5.44
C VAL A 310 18.50 -12.33 6.53
N ILE A 311 19.28 -13.37 6.80
CA ILE A 311 20.43 -13.30 7.73
C ILE A 311 21.48 -12.32 7.19
N LEU A 312 21.81 -12.38 5.90
CA LEU A 312 22.80 -11.49 5.28
C LEU A 312 22.36 -10.02 5.35
N LEU A 313 21.08 -9.75 5.07
CA LEU A 313 20.53 -8.39 5.08
C LEU A 313 20.56 -7.72 6.45
N ARG A 314 20.61 -8.50 7.53
CA ARG A 314 20.82 -7.98 8.89
C ARG A 314 22.13 -7.20 9.01
N PHE A 315 23.16 -7.62 8.29
CA PHE A 315 24.49 -7.01 8.35
C PHE A 315 24.68 -5.96 7.25
N TRP A 316 24.05 -6.15 6.09
CA TRP A 316 24.23 -5.27 4.96
C TRP A 316 23.03 -5.24 3.99
N ASN A 317 22.46 -4.05 3.80
CA ASN A 317 21.45 -3.79 2.77
C ASN A 317 22.13 -3.12 1.54
N PRO A 318 22.42 -3.88 0.45
CA PRO A 318 23.16 -3.37 -0.70
C PRO A 318 22.44 -2.27 -1.47
N LEU A 319 21.10 -2.22 -1.41
CA LEU A 319 20.30 -1.27 -2.17
C LEU A 319 19.75 -0.12 -1.33
N ARG A 320 20.33 0.16 -0.16
CA ARG A 320 19.96 1.33 0.68
C ARG A 320 20.02 2.66 -0.09
N ALA A 321 20.86 2.73 -1.13
CA ALA A 321 20.94 3.88 -2.04
C ALA A 321 19.66 4.16 -2.84
N LEU A 322 18.72 3.19 -2.96
CA LEU A 322 17.42 3.40 -3.57
C LEU A 322 16.57 4.42 -2.80
N ARG A 323 16.84 4.61 -1.50
CA ARG A 323 16.12 5.55 -0.64
C ARG A 323 14.59 5.39 -0.76
N LEU A 324 14.14 4.17 -0.50
CA LEU A 324 12.74 3.80 -0.36
C LEU A 324 12.59 3.13 1.00
N PHE A 325 11.75 3.70 1.86
CA PHE A 325 11.56 3.21 3.22
C PHE A 325 11.10 1.75 3.21
N GLU A 326 11.95 0.83 3.69
CA GLU A 326 11.79 -0.63 3.67
C GLU A 326 11.65 -1.29 2.28
N GLY A 327 11.35 -0.50 1.24
CA GLY A 327 11.35 -0.93 -0.16
C GLY A 327 12.76 -1.27 -0.65
N ASP A 328 13.80 -0.64 -0.09
CA ASP A 328 15.19 -1.00 -0.37
C ASP A 328 15.55 -2.40 0.16
N TYR A 329 15.04 -2.77 1.34
CA TYR A 329 15.21 -4.07 1.95
C TYR A 329 14.54 -5.16 1.12
N LEU A 330 13.28 -4.96 0.71
CA LEU A 330 12.57 -5.89 -0.17
C LEU A 330 13.30 -6.05 -1.52
N ALA A 331 13.76 -4.95 -2.11
CA ALA A 331 14.53 -4.99 -3.36
C ALA A 331 15.83 -5.78 -3.20
N SER A 332 16.58 -5.55 -2.11
CA SER A 332 17.81 -6.27 -1.81
C SER A 332 17.54 -7.76 -1.57
N PHE A 333 16.47 -8.09 -0.85
CA PHE A 333 16.05 -9.47 -0.64
C PHE A 333 15.79 -10.20 -1.96
N LEU A 334 14.99 -9.61 -2.85
CA LEU A 334 14.66 -10.21 -4.14
C LEU A 334 15.89 -10.31 -5.06
N LEU A 335 16.75 -9.30 -5.07
CA LEU A 335 18.00 -9.32 -5.83
C LEU A 335 18.90 -10.49 -5.39
N LEU A 336 19.19 -10.56 -4.10
CA LEU A 336 20.09 -11.57 -3.53
C LEU A 336 19.50 -12.98 -3.63
N LEU A 337 18.18 -13.13 -3.42
CA LEU A 337 17.49 -14.40 -3.59
C LEU A 337 17.56 -14.88 -5.03
N GLY A 338 17.30 -14.00 -6.01
CA GLY A 338 17.43 -14.33 -7.43
C GLY A 338 18.84 -14.79 -7.80
N ILE A 339 19.86 -14.05 -7.36
CA ILE A 339 21.27 -14.39 -7.59
C ILE A 339 21.65 -15.73 -6.94
N ALA A 340 21.20 -15.98 -5.70
CA ALA A 340 21.50 -17.21 -4.97
C ALA A 340 20.90 -18.46 -5.63
N LEU A 341 19.77 -18.31 -6.33
CA LEU A 341 19.10 -19.42 -7.02
C LEU A 341 19.72 -19.77 -8.39
N PHE A 342 20.45 -18.85 -9.04
CA PHE A 342 21.02 -19.10 -10.38
C PHE A 342 22.01 -20.28 -10.44
N PRO A 343 22.98 -20.43 -9.52
CA PRO A 343 23.90 -21.57 -9.55
C PRO A 343 23.19 -22.92 -9.39
N LEU A 344 22.12 -22.97 -8.58
CA LEU A 344 21.36 -24.20 -8.31
C LEU A 344 20.63 -24.72 -9.55
N HIS A 345 20.23 -23.82 -10.45
CA HIS A 345 19.48 -24.14 -11.67
C HIS A 345 20.20 -23.71 -12.96
N TRP A 346 21.54 -23.69 -12.93
CA TRP A 346 22.37 -23.19 -14.04
C TRP A 346 22.10 -23.89 -15.39
N LYS A 347 21.85 -25.20 -15.38
CA LYS A 347 21.53 -25.96 -16.60
C LYS A 347 20.21 -25.50 -17.23
N SER A 348 19.15 -25.37 -16.42
CA SER A 348 17.84 -24.89 -16.87
C SER A 348 17.90 -23.43 -17.32
N LEU A 349 18.68 -22.59 -16.62
CA LEU A 349 18.94 -21.20 -17.02
C LEU A 349 19.58 -21.15 -18.41
N ARG A 350 20.66 -21.92 -18.65
CA ARG A 350 21.35 -21.99 -19.95
C ARG A 350 20.43 -22.43 -21.09
N GLN A 351 19.57 -23.41 -20.86
CA GLN A 351 18.64 -23.92 -21.87
C GLN A 351 17.63 -22.85 -22.34
N GLN A 352 17.22 -21.96 -21.45
CA GLN A 352 16.21 -20.93 -21.76
C GLN A 352 16.78 -19.69 -22.47
N PHE A 353 18.10 -19.56 -22.62
CA PHE A 353 18.72 -18.45 -23.35
C PHE A 353 18.35 -18.41 -24.84
N SER A 354 18.05 -19.55 -25.47
CA SER A 354 17.69 -19.61 -26.89
C SER A 354 16.39 -18.88 -27.22
N LEU A 355 15.45 -18.81 -26.27
CA LEU A 355 14.13 -18.17 -26.41
C LEU A 355 14.04 -16.79 -25.72
N TRP A 356 15.17 -16.25 -25.26
CA TRP A 356 15.20 -15.05 -24.40
C TRP A 356 14.57 -13.80 -25.03
N LYS A 357 14.67 -13.64 -26.35
CA LYS A 357 14.16 -12.46 -27.08
C LYS A 357 12.68 -12.58 -27.49
N ALA A 358 12.10 -13.77 -27.47
CA ALA A 358 10.75 -13.99 -27.98
C ALA A 358 9.69 -13.24 -27.14
N GLY A 359 8.86 -12.42 -27.78
CA GLY A 359 7.74 -11.72 -27.13
C GLY A 359 8.13 -10.64 -26.11
N LEU A 360 9.42 -10.27 -26.01
CA LEU A 360 9.93 -9.34 -24.99
C LEU A 360 9.33 -7.92 -25.13
N LEU A 361 9.22 -7.40 -26.35
CA LEU A 361 8.63 -6.08 -26.62
C LEU A 361 7.15 -6.04 -26.22
N GLY A 362 6.37 -7.06 -26.59
CA GLY A 362 4.96 -7.18 -26.21
C GLY A 362 4.78 -7.28 -24.70
N ALA A 363 5.63 -8.06 -24.01
CA ALA A 363 5.60 -8.17 -22.56
C ALA A 363 5.96 -6.85 -21.85
N LEU A 364 6.99 -6.15 -22.32
CA LEU A 364 7.39 -4.85 -21.79
C LEU A 364 6.27 -3.81 -21.98
N PHE A 365 5.75 -3.70 -23.19
CA PHE A 365 4.69 -2.75 -23.52
C PHE A 365 3.41 -3.08 -22.75
N GLY A 366 3.01 -4.36 -22.71
CA GLY A 366 1.84 -4.81 -21.96
C GLY A 366 1.95 -4.53 -20.46
N ALA A 367 3.11 -4.75 -19.85
CA ALA A 367 3.32 -4.47 -18.42
C ALA A 367 3.25 -2.97 -18.12
N LEU A 368 3.89 -2.12 -18.94
CA LEU A 368 3.87 -0.67 -18.75
C LEU A 368 2.44 -0.12 -18.91
N ILE A 369 1.71 -0.54 -19.93
CA ILE A 369 0.33 -0.09 -20.14
C ILE A 369 -0.58 -0.55 -18.99
N LEU A 370 -0.48 -1.80 -18.54
CA LEU A 370 -1.28 -2.26 -17.40
C LEU A 370 -0.92 -1.50 -16.13
N PHE A 371 0.37 -1.28 -15.85
CA PHE A 371 0.79 -0.46 -14.72
C PHE A 371 0.18 0.94 -14.77
N LEU A 372 0.27 1.62 -15.92
CA LEU A 372 -0.28 2.97 -16.10
C LEU A 372 -1.82 2.99 -16.02
N LEU A 373 -2.52 2.00 -16.58
CA LEU A 373 -3.98 1.93 -16.55
C LEU A 373 -4.52 1.68 -15.14
N PHE A 374 -3.96 0.71 -14.42
CA PHE A 374 -4.35 0.45 -13.03
C PHE A 374 -3.94 1.61 -12.12
N GLY A 375 -2.77 2.22 -12.36
CA GLY A 375 -2.34 3.44 -11.67
C GLY A 375 -3.32 4.60 -11.88
N ALA A 376 -3.67 4.91 -13.12
CA ALA A 376 -4.66 5.93 -13.47
C ALA A 376 -6.02 5.68 -12.79
N TRP A 377 -6.44 4.41 -12.73
CA TRP A 377 -7.69 4.05 -12.09
C TRP A 377 -7.68 4.30 -10.59
N LEU A 378 -6.60 3.88 -9.91
CA LEU A 378 -6.43 4.12 -8.48
C LEU A 378 -6.37 5.62 -8.19
N GLU A 379 -5.60 6.37 -8.99
CA GLU A 379 -5.47 7.83 -8.90
C GLU A 379 -6.84 8.52 -8.92
N LEU A 380 -7.67 8.13 -9.90
CA LEU A 380 -8.99 8.71 -10.08
C LEU A 380 -9.93 8.41 -8.90
N SER A 381 -9.75 7.27 -8.23
CA SER A 381 -10.81 6.68 -7.41
C SER A 381 -10.53 6.68 -5.91
N ILE A 382 -9.35 6.22 -5.47
CA ILE A 382 -9.15 5.90 -4.04
C ILE A 382 -7.71 6.04 -3.53
N TYR A 383 -6.71 6.16 -4.39
CA TYR A 383 -5.32 6.17 -3.95
C TYR A 383 -4.40 6.86 -4.97
N GLU A 384 -3.51 7.73 -4.50
CA GLU A 384 -2.52 8.38 -5.38
C GLU A 384 -1.47 7.38 -5.85
N ALA A 385 -1.57 7.00 -7.12
CA ALA A 385 -0.76 5.97 -7.73
C ALA A 385 0.11 6.50 -8.87
N TRP A 386 0.00 7.78 -9.24
CA TRP A 386 0.98 8.37 -10.13
C TRP A 386 2.34 8.50 -9.46
N LEU A 387 3.37 8.08 -10.18
CA LEU A 387 4.73 8.20 -9.70
C LEU A 387 5.21 9.63 -9.87
N THR A 388 5.73 10.22 -8.79
CA THR A 388 6.45 11.49 -8.83
C THR A 388 7.75 11.34 -9.64
N PRO A 389 8.38 12.44 -10.09
CA PRO A 389 9.68 12.37 -10.78
C PRO A 389 10.75 11.64 -9.97
N ALA A 390 10.76 11.81 -8.65
CA ALA A 390 11.67 11.11 -7.76
C ALA A 390 11.45 9.58 -7.76
N LYS A 391 10.19 9.13 -7.83
CA LYS A 391 9.84 7.71 -7.93
C LYS A 391 10.17 7.16 -9.33
N TRP A 392 9.90 7.90 -10.40
CA TRP A 392 10.31 7.51 -11.75
C TRP A 392 11.81 7.33 -11.90
N ALA A 393 12.62 8.21 -11.30
CA ALA A 393 14.08 8.08 -11.32
C ALA A 393 14.60 6.77 -10.67
N ARG A 394 13.82 6.18 -9.75
CA ARG A 394 14.16 4.91 -9.08
C ARG A 394 13.67 3.68 -9.85
N PHE A 395 12.76 3.85 -10.81
CA PHE A 395 12.14 2.75 -11.55
C PHE A 395 13.15 1.82 -12.23
N PRO A 396 14.14 2.31 -13.00
CA PRO A 396 15.10 1.43 -13.67
C PRO A 396 15.93 0.60 -12.68
N PHE A 397 16.36 1.20 -11.57
CA PHE A 397 17.16 0.53 -10.55
C PHE A 397 16.36 -0.55 -9.81
N LEU A 398 15.12 -0.24 -9.45
CA LEU A 398 14.24 -1.20 -8.79
C LEU A 398 13.87 -2.36 -9.73
N PHE A 399 13.58 -2.05 -11.01
CA PHE A 399 13.35 -3.05 -12.04
C PHE A 399 14.54 -4.02 -12.16
N LEU A 400 15.76 -3.49 -12.24
CA LEU A 400 16.96 -4.33 -12.31
C LEU A 400 17.18 -5.14 -11.03
N ALA A 401 16.81 -4.61 -9.85
CA ALA A 401 16.93 -5.31 -8.58
C ALA A 401 15.97 -6.51 -8.47
N VAL A 402 14.73 -6.37 -8.93
CA VAL A 402 13.71 -7.44 -8.78
C VAL A 402 13.69 -8.43 -9.95
N LEU A 403 14.30 -8.10 -11.09
CA LEU A 403 14.33 -8.94 -12.28
C LEU A 403 14.99 -10.32 -12.05
N PRO A 404 16.15 -10.44 -11.34
CA PRO A 404 16.78 -11.73 -11.08
C PRO A 404 15.86 -12.73 -10.37
N TYR A 405 15.07 -12.27 -9.40
CA TYR A 405 14.09 -13.12 -8.71
C TYR A 405 13.04 -13.68 -9.69
N HIS A 406 12.49 -12.85 -10.56
CA HIS A 406 11.46 -13.30 -11.51
C HIS A 406 12.03 -14.25 -12.57
N ILE A 407 13.28 -14.04 -12.99
CA ILE A 407 14.00 -14.98 -13.86
C ILE A 407 14.15 -16.32 -13.15
N ALA A 408 14.63 -16.34 -11.90
CA ALA A 408 14.77 -17.55 -11.11
C ALA A 408 13.42 -18.27 -10.94
N GLU A 409 12.36 -17.54 -10.60
CA GLU A 409 10.99 -18.08 -10.48
C GLU A 409 10.54 -18.78 -11.77
N GLU A 410 10.69 -18.14 -12.94
CA GLU A 410 10.29 -18.75 -14.22
C GLU A 410 11.09 -20.00 -14.58
N ILE A 411 12.38 -20.01 -14.25
CA ILE A 411 13.27 -21.17 -14.48
C ILE A 411 12.85 -22.33 -13.60
N CYS A 412 12.59 -22.08 -12.32
CA CYS A 412 12.15 -23.09 -11.35
C CYS A 412 10.77 -23.66 -11.68
N LEU A 413 9.87 -22.86 -12.24
CA LEU A 413 8.58 -23.34 -12.74
C LEU A 413 8.68 -24.09 -14.07
N GLY A 414 9.78 -23.92 -14.82
CA GLY A 414 10.03 -24.60 -16.09
C GLY A 414 9.14 -24.12 -17.24
N PRO A 415 9.03 -24.88 -18.34
CA PRO A 415 8.18 -24.55 -19.47
C PRO A 415 6.68 -24.67 -19.16
N ALA A 416 5.86 -23.79 -19.76
CA ALA A 416 4.42 -23.81 -19.55
C ALA A 416 3.74 -25.06 -20.16
N ALA A 417 4.32 -25.64 -21.21
CA ALA A 417 3.79 -26.83 -21.89
C ALA A 417 3.87 -28.11 -21.04
N CYS A 418 4.81 -28.18 -20.08
CA CYS A 418 5.05 -29.37 -19.27
C CYS A 418 4.08 -29.52 -18.09
N THR A 419 3.23 -28.54 -17.80
CA THR A 419 2.38 -28.52 -16.60
C THR A 419 0.99 -27.96 -16.90
N THR A 420 -0.01 -28.28 -16.10
CA THR A 420 -1.33 -27.64 -16.25
C THR A 420 -1.30 -26.21 -15.68
N PRO A 421 -2.04 -25.25 -16.28
CA PRO A 421 -2.10 -23.87 -15.79
C PRO A 421 -2.38 -23.71 -14.28
N PRO A 422 -3.35 -24.41 -13.66
CA PRO A 422 -3.60 -24.25 -12.23
C PRO A 422 -2.44 -24.78 -11.37
N ARG A 423 -1.76 -25.86 -11.79
CA ARG A 423 -0.61 -26.40 -11.07
C ARG A 423 0.57 -25.44 -11.11
N ARG A 424 0.89 -24.86 -12.27
CA ARG A 424 1.94 -23.84 -12.41
C ARG A 424 1.65 -22.62 -11.54
N PHE A 425 0.41 -22.13 -11.60
CA PHE A 425 -0.02 -20.97 -10.83
C PHE A 425 0.14 -21.19 -9.32
N LEU A 426 -0.36 -22.32 -8.80
CA LEU A 426 -0.22 -22.67 -7.38
C LEU A 426 1.25 -22.89 -6.98
N ALA A 427 2.04 -23.52 -7.85
CA ALA A 427 3.47 -23.68 -7.66
C ALA A 427 4.17 -22.32 -7.49
N GLY A 428 3.95 -21.36 -8.39
CA GLY A 428 4.55 -20.02 -8.27
C GLY A 428 4.13 -19.29 -7.00
N LEU A 429 2.84 -19.36 -6.64
CA LEU A 429 2.37 -18.79 -5.37
C LEU A 429 3.01 -19.45 -4.14
N SER A 430 3.29 -20.76 -4.19
CA SER A 430 3.96 -21.44 -3.08
C SER A 430 5.41 -20.99 -2.90
N LEU A 431 6.14 -20.71 -4.00
CA LEU A 431 7.50 -20.15 -3.92
C LEU A 431 7.49 -18.75 -3.28
N ARG A 432 6.53 -17.90 -3.68
CA ARG A 432 6.35 -16.56 -3.10
C ARG A 432 5.96 -16.63 -1.63
N ALA A 433 5.09 -17.55 -1.26
CA ALA A 433 4.70 -17.76 0.13
C ALA A 433 5.91 -18.15 1.00
N VAL A 434 6.78 -19.05 0.53
CA VAL A 434 8.02 -19.41 1.23
C VAL A 434 8.94 -18.20 1.41
N ALA A 435 9.14 -17.41 0.36
CA ALA A 435 9.96 -16.20 0.43
C ALA A 435 9.37 -15.18 1.44
N TRP A 436 8.05 -15.01 1.46
CA TRP A 436 7.39 -14.08 2.37
C TRP A 436 7.39 -14.56 3.83
N ILE A 437 7.31 -15.87 4.07
CA ILE A 437 7.50 -16.47 5.40
C ILE A 437 8.90 -16.17 5.92
N ALA A 438 9.93 -16.22 5.06
CA ALA A 438 11.29 -15.85 5.45
C ALA A 438 11.42 -14.35 5.79
N LEU A 439 10.76 -13.45 5.04
CA LEU A 439 10.70 -12.03 5.38
C LEU A 439 10.03 -11.80 6.75
N ALA A 440 8.92 -12.48 7.01
CA ALA A 440 8.24 -12.43 8.30
C ALA A 440 9.12 -12.99 9.43
N PHE A 441 9.87 -14.08 9.18
CA PHE A 441 10.88 -14.59 10.10
C PHE A 441 11.98 -13.54 10.38
N GLY A 442 12.44 -12.82 9.37
CA GLY A 442 13.39 -11.71 9.55
C GLY A 442 12.88 -10.66 10.53
N LEU A 443 11.61 -10.27 10.41
CA LEU A 443 10.99 -9.31 11.31
C LEU A 443 10.85 -9.86 12.74
N PHE A 444 10.24 -11.04 12.91
CA PHE A 444 9.86 -11.56 14.23
C PHE A 444 10.99 -12.31 14.97
N CYS A 445 11.96 -12.86 14.25
CA CYS A 445 13.04 -13.66 14.85
C CYS A 445 14.40 -12.95 14.76
N LEU A 446 14.64 -12.18 13.70
CA LEU A 446 15.92 -11.48 13.50
C LEU A 446 15.86 -9.98 13.80
N HIS A 447 14.69 -9.45 14.17
CA HIS A 447 14.50 -8.05 14.56
C HIS A 447 14.88 -7.05 13.46
N SER A 448 14.54 -7.36 12.20
CA SER A 448 14.90 -6.48 11.09
C SER A 448 14.26 -5.09 11.15
N GLY A 449 13.12 -4.95 11.84
CA GLY A 449 12.36 -3.69 11.93
C GLY A 449 11.52 -3.37 10.68
N GLU A 450 11.53 -4.24 9.67
CA GLU A 450 10.86 -4.08 8.38
C GLU A 450 9.34 -4.40 8.48
N ILE A 451 8.59 -3.53 9.16
CA ILE A 451 7.18 -3.75 9.51
C ILE A 451 6.25 -3.77 8.29
N LEU A 452 6.59 -3.08 7.20
CA LEU A 452 5.81 -3.03 5.97
C LEU A 452 5.71 -4.39 5.28
N MET A 453 6.67 -5.29 5.50
CA MET A 453 6.61 -6.65 4.96
C MET A 453 5.41 -7.44 5.50
N VAL A 454 4.98 -7.14 6.73
CA VAL A 454 3.80 -7.75 7.36
C VAL A 454 2.56 -6.87 7.19
N LEU A 455 2.69 -5.56 7.37
CA LEU A 455 1.56 -4.64 7.26
C LEU A 455 0.96 -4.65 5.84
N LEU A 456 1.78 -4.71 4.81
CA LEU A 456 1.34 -4.69 3.41
C LEU A 456 1.05 -6.09 2.84
N LEU A 457 1.15 -7.15 3.65
CA LEU A 457 0.94 -8.54 3.21
C LEU A 457 -0.36 -8.74 2.41
N PRO A 458 -1.55 -8.23 2.82
CA PRO A 458 -2.77 -8.42 2.04
C PRO A 458 -2.68 -7.85 0.62
N TYR A 459 -2.00 -6.71 0.47
CA TYR A 459 -1.82 -6.04 -0.83
C TYR A 459 -0.80 -6.80 -1.71
N PHE A 460 0.29 -7.30 -1.11
CA PHE A 460 1.26 -8.14 -1.83
C PHE A 460 0.67 -9.49 -2.24
N VAL A 461 -0.20 -10.10 -1.42
CA VAL A 461 -0.94 -11.32 -1.79
C VAL A 461 -1.81 -11.06 -3.02
N LEU A 462 -2.58 -9.97 -3.03
CA LEU A 462 -3.40 -9.59 -4.17
C LEU A 462 -2.53 -9.34 -5.41
N LEU A 463 -1.46 -8.54 -5.27
CA LEU A 463 -0.51 -8.29 -6.35
C LEU A 463 0.06 -9.59 -6.89
N HIS A 464 0.54 -10.49 -6.03
CA HIS A 464 1.15 -11.74 -6.46
C HIS A 464 0.18 -12.65 -7.19
N ILE A 465 -1.08 -12.73 -6.76
CA ILE A 465 -2.13 -13.47 -7.48
C ILE A 465 -2.33 -12.89 -8.89
N LEU A 466 -2.48 -11.57 -9.00
CA LEU A 466 -2.76 -10.91 -10.28
C LEU A 466 -1.55 -10.94 -11.22
N GLN A 467 -0.39 -10.61 -10.69
CA GLN A 467 0.89 -10.61 -11.39
C GLN A 467 1.24 -12.02 -11.88
N ARG A 468 1.11 -13.07 -11.05
CA ARG A 468 1.39 -14.45 -11.44
C ARG A 468 0.46 -14.94 -12.55
N ARG A 469 -0.82 -14.57 -12.51
CA ARG A 469 -1.78 -14.83 -13.61
C ARG A 469 -1.35 -14.16 -14.91
N GLY A 470 -0.92 -12.90 -14.87
CA GLY A 470 -0.43 -12.17 -16.03
C GLY A 470 0.86 -12.77 -16.59
N MET A 471 1.81 -13.10 -15.72
CA MET A 471 3.08 -13.74 -16.10
C MET A 471 2.87 -15.12 -16.74
N ASP A 472 1.97 -15.95 -16.20
CA ASP A 472 1.65 -17.26 -16.80
C ASP A 472 1.02 -17.11 -18.20
N LEU A 473 0.20 -16.08 -18.40
CA LEU A 473 -0.37 -15.78 -19.71
C LEU A 473 0.73 -15.38 -20.70
N VAL A 474 1.62 -14.46 -20.32
CA VAL A 474 2.76 -14.05 -21.15
C VAL A 474 3.66 -15.24 -21.47
N ARG A 475 3.96 -16.08 -20.47
CA ARG A 475 4.75 -17.31 -20.64
C ARG A 475 4.10 -18.28 -21.62
N GLN A 476 2.79 -18.45 -21.57
CA GLN A 476 2.04 -19.32 -22.48
C GLN A 476 1.99 -18.81 -23.92
N GLN A 477 1.89 -17.49 -24.13
CA GLN A 477 1.84 -16.93 -25.49
C GLN A 477 3.21 -16.88 -26.15
N THR A 478 4.24 -16.53 -25.38
CA THR A 478 5.58 -16.23 -25.91
C THR A 478 6.56 -17.40 -25.84
N ALA A 479 6.26 -18.42 -25.02
CA ALA A 479 7.20 -19.46 -24.61
C ALA A 479 8.52 -18.92 -24.01
N SER A 480 8.56 -17.64 -23.60
CA SER A 480 9.77 -16.98 -23.09
C SER A 480 9.69 -16.71 -21.60
N ALA A 481 10.68 -17.20 -20.85
CA ALA A 481 10.79 -16.96 -19.42
C ALA A 481 11.22 -15.51 -19.16
N ALA A 482 12.12 -14.98 -19.99
CA ALA A 482 12.55 -13.59 -19.92
C ALA A 482 11.38 -12.62 -20.14
N ALA A 483 10.49 -12.89 -21.09
CA ALA A 483 9.31 -12.05 -21.33
C ALA A 483 8.38 -12.04 -20.10
N ALA A 484 8.08 -13.22 -19.53
CA ALA A 484 7.27 -13.31 -18.31
C ALA A 484 7.95 -12.65 -17.10
N ALA A 485 9.26 -12.81 -16.96
CA ALA A 485 10.04 -12.22 -15.87
C ALA A 485 10.08 -10.68 -15.96
N VAL A 486 10.33 -10.13 -17.15
CA VAL A 486 10.29 -8.67 -17.38
C VAL A 486 8.90 -8.11 -17.12
N PHE A 487 7.85 -8.80 -17.60
CA PHE A 487 6.47 -8.42 -17.32
C PHE A 487 6.20 -8.35 -15.81
N GLY A 488 6.59 -9.39 -15.07
CA GLY A 488 6.48 -9.42 -13.62
C GLY A 488 7.26 -8.30 -12.94
N ALA A 489 8.55 -8.15 -13.29
CA ALA A 489 9.44 -7.17 -12.68
C ALA A 489 8.95 -5.72 -12.85
N ILE A 490 8.40 -5.35 -14.00
CA ILE A 490 7.79 -4.03 -14.24
C ILE A 490 6.61 -3.79 -13.30
N LEU A 491 5.68 -4.74 -13.20
CA LEU A 491 4.50 -4.60 -12.34
C LEU A 491 4.87 -4.51 -10.86
N LEU A 492 5.82 -5.32 -10.39
CA LEU A 492 6.28 -5.25 -9.00
C LEU A 492 6.98 -3.92 -8.71
N SER A 493 7.86 -3.47 -9.62
CA SER A 493 8.60 -2.21 -9.44
C SER A 493 7.64 -1.03 -9.37
N GLY A 494 6.67 -0.97 -10.29
CA GLY A 494 5.63 0.06 -10.28
C GLY A 494 4.82 0.04 -8.99
N PHE A 495 4.34 -1.13 -8.56
CA PHE A 495 3.60 -1.27 -7.31
C PHE A 495 4.42 -0.81 -6.10
N CYS A 496 5.66 -1.28 -5.95
CA CYS A 496 6.55 -0.89 -4.86
C CYS A 496 6.79 0.62 -4.82
N LEU A 497 6.99 1.27 -5.97
CA LEU A 497 7.18 2.72 -6.03
C LEU A 497 5.91 3.50 -5.69
N VAL A 498 4.73 2.94 -5.94
CA VAL A 498 3.47 3.56 -5.49
C VAL A 498 3.40 3.55 -3.96
N ILE A 499 3.62 2.39 -3.33
CA ILE A 499 3.36 2.19 -1.90
C ILE A 499 4.48 2.67 -0.97
N PHE A 500 5.76 2.51 -1.37
CA PHE A 500 6.88 2.78 -0.46
C PHE A 500 7.25 4.27 -0.47
N PRO A 501 7.37 4.89 0.72
CA PRO A 501 7.77 6.30 0.83
C PRO A 501 9.22 6.52 0.37
N VAL A 502 9.47 7.69 -0.21
CA VAL A 502 10.82 8.12 -0.60
C VAL A 502 11.56 8.70 0.60
N THR A 503 12.80 8.25 0.85
CA THR A 503 13.65 8.66 1.99
C THR A 503 14.89 9.48 1.59
#